data_AF-A0A0D0CRA6-F1
#
_entry.id   AF-A0A0D0CRA6-F1
#
_cell.length_a   1.000
_cell.length_b   1.000
_cell.length_c   1.000
_cell.angle_alpha   90.00
_cell.angle_beta   90.00
_cell.angle_gamma   90.00
#
_symmetry.space_group_name_H-M   'P 1'
#
loop_
_entity.id
_entity.type
_entity.pdbx_description
1 polymer ?
#
loop_
_entity_poly.entity_id
_entity_poly.type
_entity_poly.pdbx_seq_one_letter_code
_entity_poly.pdbx_strand_id
1 'polypeptide(L)'
;MFRKCGVGVPVLEFTVFCHICLLVDNFSSHSVSYQLINICLEFFEPNMTSFLQPCDAGIICCFKALYCCSLCSHTLDLDEAAKQEIYKINLSKGMMMAKKAWGKVTPGTIQHCWNHTQIQP
;
A
#
# COMPACT_ATOMS: atom_id res chain seq x y z
N MET A 1 -6.01 7.77 -19.91
CA MET A 1 -5.03 8.77 -20.41
C MET A 1 -5.11 10.01 -19.52
N PHE A 2 -4.08 10.28 -18.70
CA PHE A 2 -4.04 11.45 -17.83
C PHE A 2 -4.09 12.74 -18.68
N ARG A 3 -5.24 13.42 -18.72
CA ARG A 3 -5.31 14.79 -19.25
C ARG A 3 -5.10 15.76 -18.10
N LYS A 4 -4.17 16.69 -18.27
CA LYS A 4 -4.03 17.86 -17.39
C LYS A 4 -5.29 18.70 -17.55
N CYS A 5 -6.28 18.54 -16.66
CA CYS A 5 -7.32 19.54 -16.51
C CYS A 5 -6.70 20.73 -15.77
N GLY A 6 -7.09 21.96 -16.12
CA GLY A 6 -6.44 23.24 -15.78
C GLY A 6 -6.36 23.62 -14.29
N VAL A 7 -6.43 22.64 -13.38
CA VAL A 7 -6.25 22.77 -11.94
C VAL A 7 -5.28 21.69 -11.45
N GLY A 8 -4.06 21.64 -11.99
CA GLY A 8 -2.87 21.00 -11.39
C GLY A 8 -2.89 19.49 -11.02
N VAL A 9 -4.04 18.81 -11.03
CA VAL A 9 -4.20 17.42 -10.60
C VAL A 9 -4.65 16.59 -11.81
N PRO A 10 -3.94 15.50 -12.14
CA PRO A 10 -4.35 14.59 -13.20
C PRO A 10 -5.65 13.90 -12.81
N VAL A 11 -6.71 14.05 -13.60
CA VAL A 11 -7.98 13.33 -13.41
C VAL A 11 -7.98 12.14 -14.38
N LEU A 12 -8.33 10.95 -13.88
CA LEU A 12 -8.49 9.74 -14.71
C LEU A 12 -9.78 9.84 -15.52
N GLU A 13 -9.66 10.00 -16.84
CA GLU A 13 -10.79 9.92 -17.77
C GLU A 13 -10.86 8.50 -18.36
N PHE A 14 -11.81 7.68 -17.86
CA PHE A 14 -11.98 6.28 -18.25
C PHE A 14 -12.84 6.17 -19.53
N THR A 15 -12.26 5.74 -20.66
CA THR A 15 -13.00 5.46 -21.91
C THR A 15 -13.15 3.98 -22.23
N VAL A 16 -12.89 3.09 -21.25
CA VAL A 16 -13.06 1.64 -21.38
C VAL A 16 -14.01 1.16 -20.28
N PHE A 17 -15.06 0.41 -20.65
CA PHE A 17 -15.98 -0.21 -19.69
C PHE A 17 -15.30 -1.42 -19.02
N CYS A 18 -14.44 -1.15 -18.05
CA CYS A 18 -13.84 -2.14 -17.17
C CYS A 18 -14.52 -2.11 -15.80
N HIS A 19 -14.76 -3.29 -15.21
CA HIS A 19 -15.37 -3.38 -13.87
C HIS A 19 -14.39 -3.02 -12.75
N ILE A 20 -13.10 -3.22 -12.97
CA ILE A 20 -12.04 -2.96 -11.99
C ILE A 20 -10.93 -2.14 -12.66
N CYS A 21 -10.48 -1.08 -12.00
CA CYS A 21 -9.24 -0.38 -12.33
C CYS A 21 -8.15 -0.78 -11.34
N LEU A 22 -7.02 -1.27 -11.84
CA LEU A 22 -5.85 -1.62 -11.05
C LEU A 22 -4.75 -0.59 -11.34
N LEU A 23 -4.42 0.20 -10.32
CA LEU A 23 -3.39 1.23 -10.37
C LEU A 23 -2.06 0.65 -9.91
N VAL A 24 -1.02 0.71 -10.74
CA VAL A 24 0.31 0.15 -10.44
C VAL A 24 1.41 1.15 -10.74
N ASP A 25 2.54 1.04 -10.05
CA ASP A 25 3.72 1.82 -10.41
C ASP A 25 4.30 1.36 -11.75
N ASN A 26 5.27 2.11 -12.29
CA ASN A 26 5.90 1.80 -13.57
C ASN A 26 7.02 0.73 -13.44
N PHE A 27 6.90 -0.21 -12.50
CA PHE A 27 7.86 -1.31 -12.38
C PHE A 27 7.66 -2.32 -13.51
N SER A 28 8.75 -2.67 -14.20
CA SER A 28 8.68 -3.47 -15.44
C SER A 28 8.04 -4.84 -15.28
N SER A 29 8.11 -5.44 -14.09
CA SER A 29 7.48 -6.74 -13.80
C SER A 29 5.95 -6.68 -13.68
N HIS A 30 5.34 -5.50 -13.68
CA HIS A 30 3.89 -5.35 -13.78
C HIS A 30 3.38 -5.44 -15.23
N SER A 31 4.27 -5.44 -16.22
CA SER A 31 3.89 -5.64 -17.62
C SER A 31 3.35 -7.05 -17.85
N VAL A 32 2.13 -7.14 -18.39
CA VAL A 32 1.52 -8.42 -18.78
C VAL A 32 1.54 -8.59 -20.29
N SER A 33 1.78 -9.82 -20.76
CA SER A 33 1.80 -10.16 -22.19
C SER A 33 0.43 -10.56 -22.75
N TYR A 34 -0.59 -10.63 -21.90
CA TYR A 34 -1.94 -11.08 -22.25
C TYR A 34 -2.97 -9.98 -22.02
N GLN A 35 -4.11 -10.07 -22.72
CA GLN A 35 -5.20 -9.12 -22.59
C GLN A 35 -6.04 -9.41 -21.33
N LEU A 36 -6.25 -8.38 -20.52
CA LEU A 36 -7.16 -8.43 -19.39
C LEU A 36 -8.58 -8.10 -19.86
N ILE A 37 -9.56 -8.92 -19.48
CA ILE A 37 -10.96 -8.80 -19.95
C ILE A 37 -11.83 -7.90 -19.07
N ASN A 38 -11.53 -7.79 -17.77
CA ASN A 38 -12.36 -7.07 -16.79
C ASN A 38 -11.56 -6.10 -15.90
N ILE A 39 -10.25 -6.02 -16.12
CA ILE A 39 -9.33 -5.19 -15.35
C ILE A 39 -8.69 -4.21 -16.34
N CYS A 40 -8.84 -2.91 -16.06
CA CYS A 40 -8.02 -1.88 -16.67
C CYS A 40 -6.79 -1.69 -15.81
N LEU A 41 -5.61 -1.95 -16.38
CA LEU A 41 -4.33 -1.75 -15.73
C LEU A 41 -3.83 -0.35 -16.10
N GLU A 42 -3.72 0.53 -15.11
CA GLU A 42 -3.29 1.92 -15.28
C GLU A 42 -1.95 2.12 -14.56
N PHE A 43 -0.95 2.57 -15.31
CA PHE A 43 0.39 2.80 -14.81
C PHE A 43 0.56 4.27 -14.42
N PHE A 44 1.18 4.52 -13.28
CA PHE A 44 1.59 5.88 -12.94
C PHE A 44 2.77 6.35 -13.79
N GLU A 45 2.78 7.63 -14.12
CA GLU A 45 3.99 8.26 -14.66
C GLU A 45 5.15 8.11 -13.65
N PRO A 46 6.40 8.04 -14.15
CA PRO A 46 7.57 8.02 -13.29
C PRO A 46 7.55 9.14 -12.25
N ASN A 47 7.96 8.83 -11.01
CA ASN A 47 8.07 9.77 -9.89
C ASN A 47 6.74 10.35 -9.35
N MET A 48 5.58 9.80 -9.72
CA MET A 48 4.28 10.23 -9.16
C MET A 48 3.76 9.34 -8.02
N THR A 49 4.44 8.23 -7.71
CA THR A 49 3.95 7.21 -6.77
C THR A 49 3.69 7.76 -5.38
N SER A 50 4.64 8.48 -4.80
CA SER A 50 4.48 9.06 -3.45
C SER A 50 3.35 10.08 -3.33
N PHE A 51 2.95 10.72 -4.44
CA PHE A 51 1.89 11.73 -4.45
C PHE A 51 0.51 11.12 -4.73
N LEU A 52 0.44 10.13 -5.63
CA LEU A 52 -0.84 9.60 -6.13
C LEU A 52 -1.20 8.24 -5.56
N GLN A 53 -0.24 7.43 -5.10
CA GLN A 53 -0.53 6.08 -4.62
C GLN A 53 -1.00 6.10 -3.17
N PRO A 54 -2.24 5.64 -2.88
CA PRO A 54 -2.76 5.56 -1.52
C PRO A 54 -1.90 4.69 -0.60
N CYS A 55 -1.25 3.66 -1.17
CA CYS A 55 -0.29 2.82 -0.46
C CYS A 55 0.86 3.65 0.14
N ASP A 56 1.46 4.52 -0.66
CA ASP A 56 2.56 5.40 -0.25
C ASP A 56 2.07 6.61 0.56
N ALA A 57 0.82 7.06 0.34
CA ALA A 57 0.18 8.16 1.05
C ALA A 57 -0.22 7.85 2.51
N GLY A 58 0.14 6.67 3.03
CA GLY A 58 0.05 6.40 4.46
C GLY A 58 -0.33 4.98 4.85
N ILE A 59 -0.91 4.17 3.95
CA ILE A 59 -1.29 2.78 4.28
C ILE A 59 -0.06 1.96 4.67
N ILE A 60 1.02 2.02 3.87
CA ILE A 60 2.28 1.32 4.16
C ILE A 60 2.90 1.84 5.46
N CYS A 61 2.86 3.16 5.69
CA CYS A 61 3.38 3.79 6.91
C CYS A 61 2.63 3.27 8.15
N CYS A 62 1.31 3.29 8.12
CA CYS A 62 0.45 2.79 9.18
C CYS A 62 0.71 1.30 9.47
N PHE A 63 0.77 0.48 8.42
CA PHE A 63 1.10 -0.94 8.53
C PHE A 63 2.47 -1.16 9.20
N LYS A 64 3.52 -0.46 8.75
CA LYS A 64 4.87 -0.56 9.32
C LYS A 64 4.90 -0.14 10.78
N ALA A 65 4.20 0.93 11.15
CA ALA A 65 4.10 1.37 12.54
C ALA A 65 3.44 0.29 13.43
N LEU A 66 2.34 -0.30 12.98
CA LEU A 66 1.63 -1.37 13.70
C LEU A 66 2.47 -2.66 13.83
N TYR A 67 3.24 -2.98 12.79
CA TYR A 67 4.21 -4.08 12.83
C TYR A 67 5.31 -3.78 13.85
N CYS A 68 5.92 -2.60 13.80
CA CYS A 68 6.98 -2.18 14.73
C CYS A 68 6.49 -2.16 16.17
N CYS A 69 5.27 -1.71 16.45
CA CYS A 69 4.69 -1.82 17.80
C CYS A 69 4.64 -3.28 18.28
N SER A 70 4.26 -4.22 17.41
CA SER A 70 4.20 -5.64 17.74
C SER A 70 5.59 -6.24 17.96
N LEU A 71 6.58 -5.77 17.18
CA LEU A 71 7.99 -6.11 17.36
C LEU A 71 8.51 -5.62 18.73
N CYS A 72 8.28 -4.35 19.06
CA CYS A 72 8.70 -3.76 20.32
C CYS A 72 8.06 -4.46 21.53
N SER A 73 6.76 -4.75 21.49
CA SER A 73 6.12 -5.52 22.56
C SER A 73 6.78 -6.89 22.73
N HIS A 74 7.03 -7.60 21.62
CA HIS A 74 7.68 -8.91 21.69
C HIS A 74 9.10 -8.85 22.26
N THR A 75 9.88 -7.83 21.89
CA THR A 75 11.24 -7.66 22.41
C THR A 75 11.24 -7.33 23.89
N LEU A 76 10.28 -6.52 24.37
CA LEU A 76 10.12 -6.23 25.80
C LEU A 76 9.73 -7.49 26.59
N ASP A 77 8.80 -8.30 26.09
CA ASP A 77 8.41 -9.57 26.73
C ASP A 77 9.61 -10.54 26.88
N LEU A 78 10.51 -10.56 25.88
CA LEU A 78 11.71 -11.40 25.90
C LEU A 78 12.79 -10.86 26.84
N ASP A 79 12.94 -9.54 26.90
CA ASP A 79 13.88 -8.86 27.80
C ASP A 79 13.48 -9.07 29.26
N GLU A 80 12.19 -8.91 29.59
CA GLU A 80 11.63 -9.20 30.91
C GLU A 80 11.84 -10.67 31.31
N ALA A 81 11.77 -11.59 30.34
CA ALA A 81 12.05 -13.01 30.52
C ALA A 81 13.55 -13.37 30.50
N ALA A 82 14.46 -12.37 30.52
CA ALA A 82 15.92 -12.51 30.47
C ALA A 82 16.42 -13.42 29.34
N LYS A 83 15.73 -13.41 28.19
CA LYS A 83 16.13 -14.18 27.00
C LYS A 83 17.30 -13.49 26.30
N GLN A 84 18.16 -14.30 25.69
CA GLN A 84 19.19 -13.80 24.77
C GLN A 84 18.59 -13.63 23.37
N GLU A 85 19.26 -12.87 22.51
CA GLU A 85 18.84 -12.62 21.11
C GLU A 85 17.41 -12.04 20.97
N ILE A 86 17.01 -11.10 21.82
CA ILE A 86 15.63 -10.56 21.86
C ILE A 86 15.11 -9.96 20.54
N TYR A 87 16.00 -9.61 19.61
CA TYR A 87 15.66 -9.09 18.28
C TYR A 87 15.54 -10.18 17.20
N LYS A 88 15.84 -11.44 17.53
CA LYS A 88 15.81 -12.55 16.57
C LYS A 88 14.38 -13.00 16.31
N ILE A 89 13.95 -12.83 15.06
CA ILE A 89 12.62 -13.22 14.61
C ILE A 89 12.76 -14.18 13.43
N ASN A 90 12.09 -15.32 13.55
CA ASN A 90 11.96 -16.24 12.42
C ASN A 90 10.83 -15.81 11.48
N LEU A 91 10.83 -16.37 10.28
CA LEU A 91 9.86 -16.01 9.23
C LEU A 91 8.41 -16.20 9.69
N SER A 92 8.08 -17.31 10.37
CA SER A 92 6.72 -17.58 10.84
C SER A 92 6.20 -16.52 11.80
N LYS A 93 7.03 -16.09 12.77
CA LYS A 93 6.69 -15.05 13.73
C LYS A 93 6.54 -13.69 13.04
N GLY A 94 7.44 -13.37 12.11
CA GLY A 94 7.34 -12.16 11.28
C GLY A 94 6.04 -12.12 10.47
N MET A 95 5.67 -13.23 9.81
CA MET A 95 4.41 -13.33 9.06
C MET A 95 3.18 -13.17 9.96
N MET A 96 3.19 -13.75 11.16
CA MET A 96 2.11 -13.54 12.14
C MET A 96 1.99 -12.09 12.59
N MET A 97 3.11 -11.41 12.84
CA MET A 97 3.12 -9.99 13.18
C MET A 97 2.61 -9.12 12.04
N ALA A 98 3.03 -9.40 10.78
CA ALA A 98 2.52 -8.73 9.60
C ALA A 98 1.00 -8.93 9.45
N LYS A 99 0.51 -10.17 9.57
CA LYS A 99 -0.94 -10.45 9.53
C LYS A 99 -1.70 -9.66 10.60
N LYS A 100 -1.19 -9.61 11.84
CA LYS A 100 -1.78 -8.86 12.94
C LYS A 100 -1.76 -7.35 12.68
N ALA A 101 -0.66 -6.81 12.13
CA ALA A 101 -0.53 -5.41 11.78
C ALA A 101 -1.52 -5.02 10.68
N TRP A 102 -1.61 -5.82 9.61
CA TRP A 102 -2.58 -5.61 8.53
C TRP A 102 -4.03 -5.61 9.04
N GLY A 103 -4.39 -6.57 9.90
CA GLY A 103 -5.72 -6.63 10.50
C GLY A 103 -6.08 -5.44 11.40
N LYS A 104 -5.10 -4.60 11.78
CA LYS A 104 -5.31 -3.35 12.52
C LYS A 104 -5.37 -2.12 11.62
N VAL A 105 -4.97 -2.21 10.35
CA VAL A 105 -5.17 -1.14 9.38
C VAL A 105 -6.67 -1.05 9.11
N THR A 106 -7.29 0.08 9.46
CA THR A 106 -8.74 0.20 9.38
C THR A 106 -9.19 0.60 7.96
N PRO A 107 -10.43 0.25 7.55
CA PRO A 107 -11.01 0.78 6.33
C PRO A 107 -11.01 2.32 6.28
N GLY A 108 -11.20 2.98 7.43
CA GLY A 108 -11.14 4.44 7.52
C GLY A 108 -9.74 5.00 7.22
N THR A 109 -8.68 4.33 7.66
CA THR A 109 -7.29 4.68 7.31
C THR A 109 -7.07 4.56 5.80
N ILE A 110 -7.54 3.47 5.20
CA ILE A 110 -7.44 3.25 3.75
C ILE A 110 -8.19 4.36 3.01
N GLN A 111 -9.46 4.59 3.34
CA GLN A 111 -10.29 5.64 2.73
C GLN A 111 -9.65 7.02 2.86
N HIS A 112 -9.07 7.34 4.02
CA HIS A 112 -8.40 8.62 4.22
C HIS A 112 -7.20 8.79 3.29
N CYS A 113 -6.38 7.75 3.08
CA CYS A 113 -5.27 7.79 2.13
C CYS A 113 -5.76 7.97 0.68
N TRP A 114 -6.85 7.29 0.28
CA TRP A 114 -7.45 7.49 -1.04
C TRP A 114 -7.97 8.92 -1.22
N ASN A 115 -8.65 9.45 -0.21
CA ASN A 115 -9.12 10.83 -0.22
C ASN A 115 -7.94 11.81 -0.23
N HIS A 116 -6.83 11.52 0.45
CA HIS A 116 -5.67 12.39 0.46
C HIS A 116 -5.03 12.54 -0.92
N THR A 117 -4.93 11.43 -1.68
CA THR A 117 -4.33 11.47 -3.02
C THR A 117 -5.24 12.05 -4.09
N GLN A 118 -6.54 12.18 -3.82
CA GLN A 118 -7.55 12.73 -4.76
C GLN A 118 -7.56 12.01 -6.12
N ILE A 119 -7.12 10.74 -6.14
CA ILE A 119 -7.03 9.94 -7.36
C ILE A 119 -8.38 9.38 -7.80
N GLN A 120 -9.30 9.24 -6.85
CA GLN A 120 -10.70 8.94 -7.09
C GLN A 120 -11.48 10.26 -7.04
N PRO A 121 -12.50 10.44 -7.90
CA PRO A 121 -13.37 11.61 -7.88
C PRO A 121 -14.17 11.74 -6.58
#